data_AF-A0A323TA89-F1
#
_entry.id   AF-A0A323TA89-F1
#
_cell.length_a   1.000
_cell.length_b   1.000
_cell.length_c   1.000
_cell.angle_alpha   90.00
_cell.angle_beta   90.00
_cell.angle_gamma   90.00
#
_symmetry.space_group_name_H-M   'P 1'
#
loop_
_entity.id
_entity.type
_entity.pdbx_description
1 polymer ?
#
loop_
_entity_poly.entity_id
_entity_poly.type
_entity_poly.pdbx_seq_one_letter_code
_entity_poly.pdbx_strand_id
1 'polypeptide(L)' 'MTVKTHSMNELLQEIEQVRNRMNELSAHMQRTSKEVVELSTHLDKLLNEYQSQQINHHKNK' A
#
# COMPACT_ATOMS: atom_id res chain seq x y z
N MET A 1 5.87 -20.59 -10.00
CA MET A 1 5.57 -19.17 -9.72
C MET A 1 5.79 -18.97 -8.22
N THR A 2 6.86 -18.28 -7.84
CA THR A 2 7.24 -18.08 -6.44
C THR A 2 6.26 -17.11 -5.82
N VAL A 3 5.36 -17.61 -4.98
CA VAL A 3 4.49 -16.78 -4.13
C VAL A 3 5.45 -16.05 -3.18
N LYS A 4 5.78 -14.79 -3.49
CA LYS A 4 6.52 -13.94 -2.56
C LYS A 4 5.54 -13.64 -1.42
N THR A 5 5.61 -14.43 -0.35
CA THR A 5 4.95 -14.12 0.91
C THR A 5 5.65 -12.88 1.45
N HIS A 6 5.15 -11.70 1.10
CA HIS A 6 5.70 -10.45 1.60
C HIS A 6 5.47 -10.42 3.10
N SER A 7 6.53 -10.27 3.89
CA SER A 7 6.42 -10.19 5.33
C SER A 7 5.61 -8.95 5.70
N MET A 8 4.84 -8.99 6.79
CA MET A 8 4.08 -7.84 7.30
C MET A 8 4.88 -6.54 7.35
N ASN A 9 6.17 -6.63 7.72
CA ASN A 9 7.08 -5.49 7.75
C ASN A 9 7.42 -4.94 6.36
N GLU A 10 7.55 -5.80 5.34
CA GLU A 10 7.82 -5.36 3.98
C GLU A 10 6.60 -4.63 3.39
N LEU A 11 5.39 -5.15 3.65
CA LEU A 11 4.14 -4.48 3.30
C LEU A 11 4.00 -3.10 3.97
N LEU A 12 4.32 -3.00 5.27
CA LEU A 12 4.29 -1.71 5.97
C LEU A 12 5.29 -0.71 5.37
N GLN A 13 6.50 -1.19 5.05
CA GLN A 13 7.51 -0.34 4.43
C GLN A 13 7.06 0.16 3.05
N GLU A 14 6.43 -0.70 2.25
CA GLU A 14 5.91 -0.32 0.93
C GLU A 14 4.73 0.65 1.04
N ILE A 15 3.80 0.44 1.99
CA ILE A 15 2.72 1.37 2.32
C ILE A 15 3.27 2.76 2.66
N GLU A 16 4.30 2.82 3.50
CA GLU A 16 4.90 4.09 3.93
C GLU A 16 5.61 4.81 2.78
N GLN A 17 6.32 4.07 1.92
CA GLN A 17 6.95 4.63 0.72
C GLN A 17 5.91 5.20 -0.26
N VAL A 18 4.86 4.44 -0.56
CA VAL A 18 3.80 4.88 -1.49
C VAL A 18 3.05 6.08 -0.91
N ARG A 19 2.78 6.09 0.40
CA ARG A 19 2.17 7.24 1.09
C ARG A 19 3.02 8.50 0.97
N ASN A 20 4.33 8.41 1.23
CA ASN A 20 5.22 9.56 1.12
C ASN A 20 5.25 10.10 -0.31
N ARG A 21 5.39 9.21 -1.30
CA ARG A 21 5.40 9.61 -2.71
C ARG A 21 4.08 10.24 -3.15
N MET A 22 2.94 9.73 -2.68
CA MET A 22 1.63 10.32 -2.92
C MET A 22 1.50 11.71 -2.30
N ASN A 23 2.01 11.91 -1.08
CA ASN A 23 2.00 13.21 -0.40
C ASN A 23 2.89 14.22 -1.14
N GLU A 24 4.09 13.82 -1.55
CA GLU A 24 4.99 14.66 -2.35
C GLU A 24 4.35 15.03 -3.70
N LEU A 25 3.83 14.05 -4.44
CA LEU A 25 3.14 14.34 -5.70
C LEU A 25 1.89 15.21 -5.47
N SER A 26 1.12 15.00 -4.42
CA SER A 26 -0.07 15.81 -4.12
C SER A 26 0.26 17.22 -3.65
N ALA A 27 1.48 17.44 -3.15
CA ALA A 27 1.98 18.77 -2.80
C ALA A 27 2.42 19.57 -4.04
N HIS A 28 2.93 18.87 -5.07
CA HIS A 28 3.42 19.48 -6.31
C HIS A 28 2.42 19.45 -7.48
N MET A 29 1.46 18.54 -7.46
CA MET A 29 0.44 18.36 -8.50
C MET A 29 -0.97 18.44 -7.91
N GLN A 30 -1.94 18.85 -8.73
CA GLN A 30 -3.34 18.75 -8.34
C GLN A 30 -3.69 17.29 -8.04
N ARG A 31 -4.48 17.04 -6.99
CA ARG A 31 -4.90 15.70 -6.54
C ARG A 31 -5.61 14.86 -7.62
N THR A 32 -6.02 15.48 -8.72
CA THR A 32 -6.63 14.86 -9.91
C THR A 32 -5.63 14.43 -10.96
N SER A 33 -4.33 14.65 -10.75
CA SER A 33 -3.30 14.12 -11.64
C SER A 33 -3.38 12.60 -11.65
N LYS A 34 -3.33 12.02 -12.86
CA LYS A 34 -3.44 10.57 -13.07
C LYS A 34 -2.47 9.80 -12.18
N GLU A 35 -1.26 10.32 -11.97
CA GLU A 35 -0.26 9.69 -11.10
C GLU A 35 -0.67 9.67 -9.61
N VAL A 36 -1.32 10.72 -9.10
CA VAL A 36 -1.83 10.72 -7.71
C VAL A 36 -2.95 9.69 -7.55
N VAL A 37 -3.83 9.56 -8.55
CA VAL A 37 -4.90 8.56 -8.57
C VAL A 37 -4.34 7.14 -8.63
N GLU A 38 -3.31 6.91 -9.45
CA GLU A 38 -2.63 5.61 -9.54
C GLU A 38 -1.92 5.25 -8.22
N LEU A 39 -1.25 6.21 -7.59
CA LEU A 39 -0.62 6.02 -6.27
C LEU A 39 -1.64 5.74 -5.18
N SER A 40 -2.76 6.46 -5.15
CA SER A 40 -3.85 6.20 -4.20
C SER A 40 -4.42 4.79 -4.39
N THR A 41 -4.69 4.41 -5.64
CA THR A 41 -5.21 3.06 -5.95
C THR A 41 -4.23 1.96 -5.53
N HIS A 42 -2.93 2.21 -5.68
CA HIS A 42 -1.89 1.29 -5.26
C HIS A 42 -1.81 1.18 -3.73
N LEU A 43 -1.88 2.30 -3.02
CA LEU A 43 -1.92 2.35 -1.56
C LEU A 43 -3.12 1.58 -0.99
N ASP A 44 -4.30 1.76 -1.59
CA ASP A 44 -5.51 1.01 -1.21
C ASP A 44 -5.33 -0.51 -1.37
N LYS A 45 -4.67 -0.97 -2.44
CA LYS A 45 -4.39 -2.41 -2.61
C LYS A 45 -3.48 -2.94 -1.51
N LEU A 46 -2.39 -2.23 -1.21
CA LEU A 46 -1.45 -2.65 -0.16
C LEU A 46 -2.09 -2.67 1.22
N LEU A 47 -2.93 -1.69 1.54
CA LEU A 47 -3.70 -1.67 2.79
C LEU A 47 -4.67 -2.85 2.89
N ASN A 48 -5.36 -3.17 1.80
CA ASN A 48 -6.25 -4.33 1.76
C ASN A 48 -5.49 -5.66 1.92
N GLU A 49 -4.32 -5.80 1.30
CA GLU A 49 -3.46 -6.97 1.47
C GLU A 49 -2.96 -7.10 2.91
N TYR A 50 -2.50 -5.99 3.50
CA TYR A 50 -2.07 -5.93 4.89
C TYR A 50 -3.21 -6.32 5.84
N GLN A 51 -4.40 -5.74 5.66
CA GLN A 51 -5.57 -6.05 6.49
C GLN A 51 -5.99 -7.52 6.33
N SER A 52 -6.02 -8.04 5.10
CA SER A 52 -6.35 -9.44 4.82
C SER A 52 -5.37 -10.39 5.53
N GLN A 53 -4.08 -10.12 5.43
CA GLN A 53 -3.08 -10.94 6.11
C GLN A 53 -3.17 -10.81 7.64
N GLN A 54 -3.49 -9.63 8.19
CA GLN A 54 -3.73 -9.46 9.63
C GLN A 54 -4.93 -10.28 10.11
N ILE A 55 -6.03 -10.26 9.36
CA ILE A 55 -7.24 -11.03 9.67
C ILE A 55 -6.94 -12.53 9.61
N ASN A 56 -6.22 -12.98 8.58
CA ASN A 56 -5.83 -14.39 8.44
C ASN A 56 -4.91 -14.85 9.58
N HIS A 57 -4.01 -13.98 10.06
CA HIS A 57 -3.17 -14.26 11.22
C HIS A 57 -4.00 -14.33 12.51
N HIS A 58 -4.98 -13.45 12.71
CA HIS A 58 -5.88 -13.49 13.86
C HIS A 58 -6.86 -14.68 13.85
N LYS A 59 -7.27 -15.17 12.67
CA LYS A 59 -8.15 -16.36 12.54
C LYS A 59 -7.42 -17.70 12.78
N ASN A 60 -6.10 -17.73 12.67
CA ASN A 60 -5.28 -18.94 12.84
C ASN A 60 -4.65 -19.07 14.25
N LYS A 61 -5.06 -18.23 15.19
CA LYS A 61 -4.57 -18.23 16.58
C LYS A 61 -5.69 -18.62 17.54
#